data_AF-A0AAE5UCG8-F1
#
_entry.id   AF-A0AAE5UCG8-F1
#
_cell.length_a   1.000
_cell.length_b   1.000
_cell.length_c   1.000
_cell.angle_alpha   90.00
_cell.angle_beta   90.00
_cell.angle_gamma   90.00
#
_symmetry.space_group_name_H-M   'P 1'
#
loop_
_entity.id
_entity.type
_entity.pdbx_description
1 polymer ?
#
loop_
_entity_poly.entity_id
_entity_poly.type
_entity_poly.pdbx_seq_one_letter_code
_entity_poly.pdbx_strand_id
1 'polypeptide(L)'
;MPKKRTDEEILQELEEKIEKMKAKKQQVEARKKEKERKERTRRLIQVGAIFEKYFEIQSEEEAEKIAKALQAYVGKNKEKILHHDVVVTQKKKTIQEAASTTE
;
A
#
# COMPACT_ATOMS: atom_id res chain seq x y z
N MET A 1 -30.00 -46.77 25.83
CA MET A 1 -28.60 -46.79 25.36
C MET A 1 -28.46 -45.76 24.24
N PRO A 2 -27.47 -44.85 24.27
CA PRO A 2 -27.28 -43.93 23.15
C PRO A 2 -26.88 -44.71 21.90
N LYS A 3 -27.58 -44.44 20.79
CA LYS A 3 -27.35 -45.07 19.48
C LYS A 3 -25.91 -44.74 19.04
N LYS A 4 -25.08 -45.75 18.79
CA LYS A 4 -23.75 -45.53 18.18
C LYS A 4 -24.00 -44.97 16.77
N ARG A 5 -23.31 -43.88 16.43
CA ARG A 5 -23.41 -43.27 15.09
C ARG A 5 -22.97 -44.27 14.04
N THR A 6 -23.64 -44.28 12.89
CA THR A 6 -23.23 -45.12 11.77
C THR A 6 -22.03 -44.50 11.06
N ASP A 7 -21.24 -45.31 10.36
CA ASP A 7 -20.09 -44.81 9.60
C ASP A 7 -20.52 -43.79 8.52
N GLU A 8 -21.74 -43.93 7.99
CA GLU A 8 -22.36 -42.97 7.05
C GLU A 8 -22.64 -41.59 7.69
N GLU A 9 -23.16 -41.56 8.92
CA GLU A 9 -23.37 -40.30 9.66
C GLU A 9 -22.03 -39.61 9.94
N ILE A 10 -20.99 -40.38 10.25
CA ILE A 10 -19.63 -39.85 10.47
C ILE A 10 -19.05 -39.27 9.17
N LEU A 11 -19.24 -39.95 8.04
CA LEU A 11 -18.81 -39.46 6.72
C LEU A 11 -19.51 -38.16 6.33
N GLN A 12 -20.83 -38.06 6.52
CA GLN A 12 -21.58 -36.83 6.25
C GLN A 12 -21.12 -35.66 7.14
N GLU A 13 -20.89 -35.89 8.43
CA GLU A 13 -20.34 -34.86 9.33
C GLU A 13 -18.94 -34.38 8.87
N LEU A 14 -18.12 -35.27 8.33
CA LEU A 14 -16.79 -34.93 7.81
C LEU A 14 -16.90 -34.11 6.52
N GLU A 15 -17.80 -34.47 5.61
CA GLU A 15 -18.04 -33.69 4.38
C GLU A 15 -18.52 -32.27 4.69
N GLU A 16 -19.49 -32.12 5.61
CA GLU A 16 -19.94 -30.80 6.05
C GLU A 16 -18.80 -29.97 6.66
N LYS A 17 -17.93 -30.60 7.45
CA LYS A 17 -16.76 -29.91 8.03
C LYS A 17 -15.80 -29.46 6.93
N ILE A 18 -15.55 -30.30 5.93
CA ILE A 18 -14.71 -29.95 4.78
C ILE A 18 -15.31 -28.76 4.01
N GLU A 19 -16.62 -28.76 3.77
CA GLU A 19 -17.30 -27.68 3.07
C GLU A 19 -17.22 -26.36 3.85
N LYS A 20 -17.51 -26.40 5.16
CA LYS A 20 -17.37 -25.24 6.07
C LYS A 20 -15.93 -24.71 6.07
N MET A 21 -14.93 -25.59 6.07
CA MET A 21 -13.52 -25.20 6.03
C MET A 21 -13.10 -24.61 4.68
N LYS A 22 -13.61 -25.15 3.56
CA LYS A 22 -13.41 -24.57 2.22
C LYS A 22 -13.99 -23.16 2.13
N ALA A 23 -15.22 -22.96 2.61
CA ALA A 23 -15.86 -21.65 2.64
C ALA A 23 -15.05 -20.64 3.48
N LYS A 24 -14.59 -21.05 4.67
CA LYS A 24 -13.70 -20.21 5.52
C LYS A 24 -12.40 -19.85 4.81
N LYS A 25 -11.77 -20.82 4.13
CA LYS A 25 -10.54 -20.57 3.35
C LYS A 25 -10.78 -19.51 2.28
N GLN A 26 -11.84 -19.65 1.48
CA GLN A 26 -12.19 -18.68 0.44
C GLN A 26 -12.47 -17.30 1.03
N GLN A 27 -13.19 -17.22 2.15
CA GLN A 27 -13.46 -15.94 2.82
C GLN A 27 -12.17 -15.26 3.30
N VAL A 28 -11.23 -16.03 3.87
CA VAL A 28 -9.93 -15.50 4.31
C VAL A 28 -9.10 -15.02 3.12
N GLU A 29 -9.06 -15.77 2.03
CA GLU A 29 -8.36 -15.37 0.80
C GLU A 29 -8.96 -14.09 0.20
N ALA A 30 -10.29 -13.96 0.17
CA ALA A 30 -10.96 -12.76 -0.30
C ALA A 30 -10.61 -11.54 0.57
N ARG A 31 -10.65 -11.69 1.90
CA ARG A 31 -10.25 -10.63 2.85
C ARG A 31 -8.79 -10.21 2.67
N LYS A 32 -7.89 -11.17 2.43
CA LYS A 32 -6.47 -10.90 2.17
C LYS A 32 -6.30 -10.06 0.90
N LYS A 33 -6.93 -10.48 -0.21
CA LYS A 33 -6.91 -9.73 -1.48
C LYS A 33 -7.48 -8.33 -1.35
N GLU A 34 -8.57 -8.17 -0.60
CA GLU A 34 -9.18 -6.86 -0.37
C GLU A 34 -8.24 -5.93 0.42
N LYS A 35 -7.57 -6.46 1.46
CA LYS A 35 -6.58 -5.72 2.24
C LYS A 35 -5.42 -5.25 1.37
N GLU A 36 -4.85 -6.15 0.57
CA GLU A 36 -3.78 -5.83 -0.39
C GLU A 36 -4.20 -4.75 -1.39
N ARG A 37 -5.44 -4.82 -1.89
CA ARG A 37 -6.00 -3.78 -2.77
C ARG A 37 -6.08 -2.43 -2.08
N LYS A 38 -6.63 -2.38 -0.85
CA LYS A 38 -6.76 -1.15 -0.08
C LYS A 38 -5.41 -0.53 0.22
N GLU A 39 -4.43 -1.34 0.63
CA GLU A 39 -3.06 -0.89 0.88
C GLU A 39 -2.39 -0.35 -0.39
N ARG A 40 -2.54 -1.06 -1.52
CA ARG A 40 -2.01 -0.61 -2.82
C ARG A 40 -2.64 0.71 -3.24
N THR A 41 -3.96 0.84 -3.17
CA THR A 41 -4.67 2.09 -3.51
C THR A 41 -4.25 3.24 -2.60
N ARG A 42 -4.18 3.01 -1.28
CA ARG A 42 -3.70 4.02 -0.33
C ARG A 42 -2.29 4.50 -0.68
N ARG A 43 -1.37 3.57 -0.97
CA ARG A 43 0.00 3.91 -1.38
C ARG A 43 0.01 4.71 -2.68
N LEU A 44 -0.77 4.32 -3.69
CA LEU A 44 -0.84 5.03 -4.96
C LEU A 44 -1.37 6.45 -4.80
N ILE A 45 -2.42 6.66 -3.99
CA ILE A 45 -2.97 7.98 -3.70
C ILE A 45 -1.93 8.85 -2.97
N GLN A 46 -1.27 8.30 -1.93
CA GLN A 46 -0.27 9.04 -1.17
C GLN A 46 0.92 9.45 -2.03
N VAL A 47 1.44 8.52 -2.84
CA VAL A 47 2.55 8.82 -3.76
C VAL A 47 2.10 9.81 -4.83
N GLY A 48 0.93 9.59 -5.45
CA GLY A 48 0.37 10.50 -6.45
C GLY A 48 0.23 11.92 -5.92
N ALA A 49 -0.36 12.09 -4.73
CA ALA A 49 -0.54 13.40 -4.10
C ALA A 49 0.79 14.13 -3.81
N ILE A 50 1.86 13.40 -3.49
CA ILE A 50 3.20 13.99 -3.34
C ILE A 50 3.67 14.54 -4.70
N PHE A 51 3.59 13.74 -5.75
CA PHE A 51 4.05 14.17 -7.08
C PHE A 51 3.19 15.30 -7.66
N GLU A 52 1.87 15.24 -7.51
CA GLU A 52 0.94 16.31 -7.88
C GLU A 52 1.31 17.63 -7.19
N LYS A 53 1.58 17.60 -5.88
CA LYS A 53 1.96 18.80 -5.11
C LYS A 53 3.29 19.42 -5.55
N TYR A 54 4.30 18.61 -5.84
CA TYR A 54 5.67 19.11 -6.08
C TYR A 54 6.00 19.34 -7.56
N PHE A 55 5.32 18.64 -8.47
CA PHE A 55 5.52 18.77 -9.92
C PHE A 55 4.34 19.43 -10.63
N GLU A 56 3.30 19.86 -9.89
CA GLU A 56 2.11 20.52 -10.41
C GLU A 56 1.39 19.74 -11.51
N ILE A 57 1.43 18.40 -11.42
CA ILE A 57 0.89 17.49 -12.43
C ILE A 57 -0.64 17.48 -12.34
N GLN A 58 -1.33 17.84 -13.42
CA GLN A 58 -2.80 17.89 -13.45
C GLN A 58 -3.45 16.81 -14.32
N SER A 59 -2.66 16.04 -15.07
CA SER A 59 -3.17 15.02 -15.98
C SER A 59 -2.30 13.77 -16.04
N GLU A 60 -2.91 12.65 -16.44
CA GLU A 60 -2.18 11.38 -16.64
C GLU A 60 -1.11 11.50 -17.73
N GLU A 61 -1.39 12.24 -18.80
CA GLU A 61 -0.45 12.43 -19.91
C GLU A 61 0.80 13.21 -19.47
N GLU A 62 0.61 14.26 -18.68
CA GLU A 62 1.71 15.03 -18.09
C GLU A 62 2.53 14.18 -17.11
N ALA A 63 1.86 13.41 -16.26
CA ALA A 63 2.50 12.47 -15.35
C ALA A 63 3.41 11.49 -16.12
N GLU A 64 2.91 10.95 -17.24
CA GLU A 64 3.65 9.99 -18.05
C GLU A 64 4.85 10.63 -18.76
N LYS A 65 4.70 11.83 -19.32
CA LYS A 65 5.81 12.57 -19.96
C LYS A 65 6.92 12.87 -18.97
N ILE A 66 6.59 13.39 -17.79
CA ILE A 66 7.56 13.71 -16.74
C ILE A 66 8.21 12.42 -16.23
N ALA A 67 7.44 11.36 -15.99
CA ALA A 67 7.98 10.08 -15.54
C ALA A 67 8.98 9.50 -16.55
N LYS A 68 8.65 9.52 -17.85
CA LYS A 68 9.55 9.07 -18.92
C LYS A 68 10.82 9.92 -19.01
N ALA A 69 10.69 11.25 -18.94
CA ALA A 69 11.82 12.16 -18.98
C ALA A 69 12.80 11.94 -17.82
N LEU A 70 12.28 11.66 -16.62
CA LEU A 70 13.08 11.47 -15.41
C LEU A 70 13.50 10.01 -15.16
N GLN A 71 12.93 9.04 -15.88
CA GLN A 71 13.14 7.60 -15.62
C GLN A 71 14.62 7.22 -15.61
N ALA A 72 15.37 7.65 -16.64
CA ALA A 72 16.79 7.33 -16.76
C ALA A 72 17.64 8.01 -15.69
N TYR A 73 17.31 9.26 -15.34
CA TYR A 73 18.03 10.03 -14.33
C TYR A 73 17.82 9.45 -12.92
N VAL A 74 16.56 9.21 -12.55
CA VAL A 74 16.20 8.61 -11.25
C VAL A 74 16.76 7.19 -11.15
N GLY A 75 16.67 6.39 -12.22
CA GLY A 75 17.22 5.03 -12.23
C GLY A 75 18.72 4.99 -11.93
N LYS A 76 19.51 5.90 -12.54
CA LYS A 76 20.97 5.97 -12.36
C LYS A 76 21.39 6.57 -11.01
N ASN A 77 20.56 7.43 -10.41
CA ASN A 77 20.92 8.19 -9.20
C ASN A 77 20.05 7.87 -7.98
N LYS A 78 19.25 6.80 -8.03
CA LYS A 78 18.21 6.49 -7.04
C LYS A 78 18.72 6.53 -5.60
N GLU A 79 19.83 5.86 -5.32
CA GLU A 79 20.43 5.81 -3.99
C GLU A 79 20.88 7.19 -3.53
N LYS A 80 21.55 7.96 -4.39
CA LYS A 80 21.99 9.32 -4.07
C LYS A 80 20.81 10.24 -3.76
N ILE A 81 19.73 10.14 -4.52
CA ILE A 81 18.50 10.92 -4.30
C ILE A 81 17.84 10.56 -2.97
N LEU A 82 17.77 9.27 -2.63
CA LEU A 82 17.15 8.81 -1.38
C LEU A 82 17.93 9.21 -0.13
N HIS A 83 19.26 9.32 -0.22
CA HIS A 83 20.12 9.75 0.87
C HIS A 83 20.41 11.27 0.83
N HIS A 84 19.81 12.01 -0.11
CA HIS A 84 19.89 13.46 -0.14
C HIS A 84 18.88 14.03 0.87
N ASP A 85 19.40 14.58 1.96
CA ASP A 85 18.63 15.06 3.11
C ASP A 85 17.92 16.41 2.80
N VAL A 86 16.91 16.39 1.92
CA VAL A 86 16.10 17.57 1.59
C VAL A 86 15.15 17.96 2.74
N VAL A 87 14.78 16.99 3.59
CA VAL A 87 13.89 17.23 4.73
C VAL A 87 14.59 18.01 5.85
N VAL A 88 15.92 17.86 6.00
CA VAL A 88 16.71 18.55 7.03
C VAL A 88 16.90 20.03 6.70
N THR A 89 17.04 20.38 5.42
CA THR A 89 17.25 21.77 4.98
C THR A 89 15.99 22.63 5.12
N GLN A 90 14.80 22.10 4.88
CA GLN A 90 13.56 22.86 5.07
C GLN A 90 13.25 23.14 6.55
N LYS A 91 13.58 22.21 7.45
CA LYS A 91 13.44 22.39 8.91
C LYS A 91 14.40 23.45 9.45
N LYS A 92 15.63 23.53 8.92
CA LYS A 92 16.59 24.58 9.28
C LYS A 92 16.15 25.96 8.82
N LYS A 93 15.54 26.07 7.63
CA LYS A 93 15.07 27.35 7.09
C LYS A 93 13.89 27.93 7.89
N THR A 94 12.94 27.08 8.31
CA THR A 94 11.82 27.50 9.18
C THR A 94 12.27 27.88 10.60
N ILE A 95 13.30 27.24 11.15
CA ILE A 95 13.85 27.60 12.47
C ILE A 95 14.65 28.92 12.41
N GLN A 96 15.37 29.20 11.32
CA GLN A 96 16.08 30.47 11.13
C GLN A 96 15.13 31.66 10.95
N GLU A 97 14.05 31.51 10.19
CA GLU A 97 13.06 32.58 9.98
C GLU A 97 12.26 32.90 11.25
N ALA A 98 12.02 31.92 12.12
CA ALA A 98 11.41 32.11 13.44
C ALA A 98 12.36 32.76 14.46
N ALA A 99 13.67 32.51 14.36
CA ALA A 99 14.67 33.15 15.22
C ALA A 99 14.89 34.63 14.85
N SER A 100 14.74 35.01 13.58
CA SER A 100 14.91 36.39 13.11
C SER A 100 13.67 37.29 13.28
N THR A 101 12.54 36.75 13.77
CA THR A 101 11.31 37.52 14.02
C THR A 101 11.07 37.83 15.50
N THR A 102 12.02 37.48 16.38
CA THR A 102 11.92 37.72 17.83
C THR A 102 12.98 38.69 18.38
N GLU A 103 13.64 39.47 17.52
CA GLU A 103 14.49 40.63 17.89
C GLU A 103 13.92 41.94 17.34
#